data_AF-A0A166HJG4-F1
#
_entry.id   AF-A0A166HJG4-F1
#
_cell.length_a   1.000
_cell.length_b   1.000
_cell.length_c   1.000
_cell.angle_alpha   90.00
_cell.angle_beta   90.00
_cell.angle_gamma   90.00
#
_symmetry.space_group_name_H-M   'P 1'
#
loop_
_entity.id
_entity.type
_entity.pdbx_description
1 polymer ?
#
loop_
_entity_poly.entity_id
_entity_poly.type
_entity_poly.pdbx_seq_one_letter_code
_entity_poly.pdbx_strand_id
1 'polypeptide(L)'
;MDMTNHQQFIVALADAIRARAPLPPFPAGVTMDEAYRMLPAAAARVCDSGTSGLKAGLTNPELQALFGLDEALIGLIYDWGECPNGVALPFREYARIECELAVVLSAEGALVALALAIEIVHLNFAAPEDFTPANLVMSSLGADSYICGSPIPWGELDQSVIRSTAIKLERDGELLHLANAGDSLNGPERAVDWCVNEARKRSLEIADGTTLLTGTCGDALPGLPGDYKADFGELGTLRFTIETPAG
;
A
#
# COMPACT_ATOMS: atom_id res chain seq x y z
N MET A 1 2.21 25.02 -15.87
CA MET A 1 0.83 24.61 -16.21
C MET A 1 -0.15 25.45 -15.38
N ASP A 2 -1.34 25.75 -15.93
CA ASP A 2 -2.35 26.59 -15.28
C ASP A 2 -3.03 25.84 -14.11
N MET A 3 -3.32 26.55 -13.01
CA MET A 3 -3.88 26.00 -11.76
C MET A 3 -5.25 25.34 -11.98
N THR A 4 -6.03 25.84 -12.94
CA THR A 4 -7.31 25.25 -13.35
C THR A 4 -7.14 23.86 -13.98
N ASN A 5 -6.04 23.63 -14.71
CA ASN A 5 -5.77 22.35 -15.36
C ASN A 5 -5.38 21.26 -14.34
N HIS A 6 -4.65 21.63 -13.29
CA HIS A 6 -4.32 20.71 -12.19
C HIS A 6 -5.57 20.30 -11.41
N GLN A 7 -6.50 21.23 -11.17
CA GLN A 7 -7.73 20.91 -10.46
C GLN A 7 -8.64 19.95 -11.25
N GLN A 8 -8.76 20.13 -12.57
CA GLN A 8 -9.51 19.21 -13.43
C GLN A 8 -8.87 17.83 -13.46
N PHE A 9 -7.54 17.76 -13.59
CA PHE A 9 -6.81 16.51 -13.54
C PHE A 9 -7.00 15.78 -12.20
N ILE A 10 -6.88 16.48 -11.07
CA ILE A 10 -7.07 15.90 -9.74
C ILE A 10 -8.48 15.31 -9.58
N VAL A 11 -9.51 15.97 -10.12
CA VAL A 11 -10.89 15.43 -10.11
C VAL A 11 -10.96 14.15 -10.95
N ALA A 12 -10.45 14.17 -12.18
CA ALA A 12 -10.45 13.00 -13.06
C ALA A 12 -9.66 11.82 -12.47
N LEU A 13 -8.53 12.09 -11.83
CA LEU A 13 -7.71 11.08 -11.15
C LEU A 13 -8.48 10.45 -9.98
N ALA A 14 -9.10 11.28 -9.12
CA ALA A 14 -9.86 10.78 -7.98
C ALA A 14 -11.09 9.96 -8.41
N ASP A 15 -11.82 10.42 -9.43
CA ASP A 15 -12.95 9.69 -10.00
C ASP A 15 -12.51 8.33 -10.57
N ALA A 16 -11.37 8.30 -11.28
CA ALA A 16 -10.81 7.07 -11.81
C ALA A 16 -10.40 6.08 -10.69
N ILE A 17 -9.77 6.58 -9.61
CA ILE A 17 -9.40 5.76 -8.45
C ILE A 17 -10.65 5.16 -7.79
N ARG A 18 -11.68 5.98 -7.49
CA ARG A 18 -12.93 5.51 -6.87
C ARG A 18 -13.67 4.49 -7.75
N ALA A 19 -13.68 4.72 -9.05
CA ALA A 19 -14.30 3.81 -10.01
C ALA A 19 -13.42 2.59 -10.37
N ARG A 20 -12.16 2.57 -9.93
CA ARG A 20 -11.11 1.62 -10.36
C ARG A 20 -11.01 1.55 -11.89
N ALA A 21 -11.23 2.69 -12.53
CA ALA A 21 -11.11 2.88 -13.97
C ALA A 21 -9.64 3.15 -14.34
N PRO A 22 -9.28 3.11 -15.64
CA PRO A 22 -7.97 3.56 -16.07
C PRO A 22 -7.68 4.98 -15.58
N LEU A 23 -6.52 5.17 -14.94
CA LEU A 23 -6.03 6.47 -14.49
C LEU A 23 -5.85 7.36 -15.73
N PRO A 24 -6.35 8.62 -15.69
CA PRO A 24 -6.27 9.51 -16.84
C PRO A 24 -4.82 9.85 -17.18
N PRO A 25 -4.52 10.27 -18.43
CA PRO A 25 -3.19 10.75 -18.79
C PRO A 25 -2.70 11.83 -17.84
N PHE A 26 -1.50 11.66 -17.30
CA PHE A 26 -0.91 12.56 -16.33
C PHE A 26 -0.36 13.81 -17.01
N PRO A 27 -0.28 14.95 -16.30
CA PRO A 27 0.42 16.11 -16.81
C PRO A 27 1.89 15.77 -17.10
N ALA A 28 2.42 16.21 -18.24
CA ALA A 28 3.79 15.91 -18.62
C ALA A 28 4.80 16.59 -17.68
N GLY A 29 5.83 15.85 -17.26
CA GLY A 29 6.95 16.40 -16.50
C GLY A 29 6.66 16.73 -15.04
N VAL A 30 5.65 16.09 -14.42
CA VAL A 30 5.40 16.19 -12.97
C VAL A 30 6.66 15.80 -12.21
N THR A 31 7.13 16.72 -11.37
CA THR A 31 8.25 16.47 -10.45
C THR A 31 7.79 15.74 -9.19
N MET A 32 8.73 15.11 -8.48
CA MET A 32 8.43 14.43 -7.21
C MET A 32 7.82 15.38 -6.17
N ASP A 33 8.32 16.61 -6.07
CA ASP A 33 7.79 17.62 -5.14
C ASP A 33 6.38 18.07 -5.51
N GLU A 34 6.07 18.17 -6.80
CA GLU A 34 4.72 18.45 -7.27
C GLU A 34 3.76 17.29 -6.95
N ALA A 35 4.20 16.05 -7.14
CA ALA A 35 3.40 14.87 -6.81
C ALA A 35 3.01 14.83 -5.33
N TYR A 36 3.97 14.99 -4.42
CA TYR A 36 3.69 15.01 -2.99
C TYR A 36 2.85 16.23 -2.56
N ARG A 37 2.98 17.38 -3.24
CA ARG A 37 2.11 18.54 -2.98
C ARG A 37 0.66 18.30 -3.41
N MET A 38 0.44 17.52 -4.47
CA MET A 38 -0.89 17.21 -5.00
C MET A 38 -1.54 16.00 -4.33
N LEU A 39 -0.75 15.05 -3.81
CA LEU A 39 -1.22 13.80 -3.21
C LEU A 39 -2.34 14.02 -2.16
N PRO A 40 -2.21 14.92 -1.16
CA PRO A 40 -3.30 15.15 -0.20
C PRO A 40 -4.59 15.66 -0.84
N ALA A 41 -4.50 16.51 -1.86
CA ALA A 41 -5.66 17.08 -2.55
C ALA A 41 -6.38 16.06 -3.44
N ALA A 42 -5.64 15.09 -4.00
CA ALA A 42 -6.20 13.94 -4.71
C ALA A 42 -6.85 12.97 -3.72
N ALA A 43 -6.14 12.59 -2.65
CA ALA A 43 -6.67 11.68 -1.64
C ALA A 43 -7.93 12.22 -0.94
N ALA A 44 -7.99 13.52 -0.63
CA ALA A 44 -9.17 14.15 -0.04
C ALA A 44 -10.43 14.09 -0.94
N ARG A 45 -10.28 13.85 -2.25
CA ARG A 45 -11.40 13.61 -3.17
C ARG A 45 -11.74 12.13 -3.31
N VAL A 46 -10.76 11.26 -3.09
CA VAL A 46 -10.99 9.81 -3.11
C VAL A 46 -11.73 9.38 -1.84
N CYS A 47 -11.39 9.95 -0.69
CA CYS A 47 -11.98 9.65 0.61
C CYS A 47 -13.26 10.44 0.88
N ASP A 48 -14.11 9.92 1.77
CA ASP A 48 -15.31 10.60 2.28
C ASP A 48 -15.05 11.29 3.63
N SER A 49 -14.16 10.71 4.46
CA SER A 49 -13.87 11.09 5.85
C SER A 49 -12.39 11.37 6.12
N GLY A 50 -11.56 11.46 5.07
CA GLY A 50 -10.11 11.61 5.17
C GLY A 50 -9.36 10.30 4.95
N THR A 51 -8.03 10.33 5.03
CA THR A 51 -7.19 9.13 4.84
C THR A 51 -7.11 8.33 6.14
N SER A 52 -7.06 7.00 6.04
CA SER A 52 -6.99 6.09 7.20
C SER A 52 -5.56 5.79 7.66
N GLY A 53 -4.56 6.30 6.94
CA GLY A 53 -3.16 6.15 7.29
C GLY A 53 -2.21 6.27 6.11
N LEU A 54 -1.08 5.57 6.20
CA LEU A 54 0.06 5.66 5.28
C LEU A 54 0.41 4.30 4.68
N LYS A 55 1.13 4.32 3.56
CA LYS A 55 1.79 3.11 3.05
C LYS A 55 3.17 3.41 2.45
N ALA A 56 4.10 2.48 2.61
CA ALA A 56 5.37 2.49 1.91
C ALA A 56 5.26 1.69 0.61
N GLY A 57 5.82 2.19 -0.47
CA GLY A 57 5.95 1.45 -1.72
C GLY A 57 7.33 1.62 -2.33
N LEU A 58 7.66 0.75 -3.29
CA LEU A 58 8.99 0.72 -3.90
C LEU A 58 10.07 0.53 -2.82
N THR A 59 9.83 -0.37 -1.86
CA THR A 59 10.73 -0.64 -0.72
C THR A 59 11.92 -1.52 -1.07
N ASN A 60 11.93 -2.11 -2.27
CA ASN A 60 13.04 -2.88 -2.81
C ASN A 60 14.10 -1.96 -3.48
N PRO A 61 15.37 -1.98 -3.04
CA PRO A 61 16.45 -1.16 -3.61
C PRO A 61 16.72 -1.39 -5.11
N GLU A 62 16.53 -2.61 -5.61
CA GLU A 62 16.70 -2.92 -7.04
C GLU A 62 15.60 -2.23 -7.86
N LEU A 63 14.35 -2.26 -7.39
CA LEU A 63 13.26 -1.52 -8.02
C LEU A 63 13.50 -0.01 -7.94
N GLN A 64 13.94 0.51 -6.79
CA GLN A 64 14.30 1.93 -6.64
C GLN A 64 15.31 2.36 -7.72
N ALA A 65 16.38 1.58 -7.91
CA ALA A 65 17.38 1.86 -8.94
C ALA A 65 16.80 1.84 -10.37
N LEU A 66 15.91 0.90 -10.69
CA LEU A 66 15.22 0.85 -12.00
C LEU A 66 14.35 2.10 -12.25
N PHE A 67 13.78 2.67 -11.18
CA PHE A 67 12.99 3.88 -11.22
C PHE A 67 13.82 5.17 -11.05
N GLY A 68 15.14 5.06 -10.88
CA GLY A 68 16.03 6.21 -10.64
C GLY A 68 15.79 6.89 -9.29
N LEU A 69 15.40 6.11 -8.28
CA LEU A 69 15.14 6.56 -6.91
C LEU A 69 16.30 6.16 -5.99
N ASP A 70 16.57 7.03 -5.01
CA ASP A 70 17.55 6.77 -3.94
C ASP A 70 16.89 6.17 -2.68
N GLU A 71 15.57 6.30 -2.57
CA GLU A 71 14.77 5.90 -1.41
C GLU A 71 13.40 5.36 -1.85
N ALA A 72 12.70 4.70 -0.92
CA ALA A 72 11.32 4.27 -1.12
C ALA A 72 10.35 5.47 -1.28
N LEU A 73 9.08 5.18 -1.57
CA LEU A 73 8.03 6.19 -1.70
C LEU A 73 6.97 5.99 -0.61
N ILE A 74 6.30 7.07 -0.22
CA ILE A 74 5.20 7.03 0.74
C ILE A 74 3.89 7.48 0.09
N GLY A 75 2.81 6.78 0.40
CA GLY A 75 1.46 7.06 -0.04
C GLY A 75 0.48 7.15 1.13
N LEU A 76 -0.77 7.42 0.78
CA LEU A 76 -1.92 7.51 1.68
C LEU A 76 -2.84 6.30 1.46
N ILE A 77 -3.41 5.74 2.52
CA ILE A 77 -4.49 4.75 2.42
C ILE A 77 -5.85 5.43 2.58
N TYR A 78 -6.85 4.93 1.87
CA TYR A 78 -8.18 5.52 1.82
C TYR A 78 -9.08 4.97 2.94
N ASP A 79 -10.04 5.77 3.40
CA ASP A 79 -10.97 5.43 4.49
C ASP A 79 -11.87 4.21 4.20
N TRP A 80 -12.08 3.88 2.93
CA TRP A 80 -12.82 2.69 2.50
C TRP A 80 -11.92 1.47 2.24
N GLY A 81 -10.61 1.59 2.38
CA GLY A 81 -9.64 0.57 1.97
C GLY A 81 -9.64 -0.68 2.85
N GLU A 82 -9.94 -0.54 4.15
CA GLU A 82 -9.87 -1.68 5.08
C GLU A 82 -10.98 -2.70 4.81
N CYS A 83 -10.58 -3.96 4.67
CA CYS A 83 -11.47 -5.10 4.49
C CYS A 83 -11.29 -6.09 5.65
N PRO A 84 -12.37 -6.77 6.07
CA PRO A 84 -12.28 -7.79 7.10
C PRO A 84 -11.52 -9.03 6.60
N ASN A 85 -10.85 -9.73 7.51
CA ASN A 85 -10.32 -11.06 7.23
C ASN A 85 -11.45 -12.01 6.79
N GLY A 86 -11.26 -12.74 5.70
CA GLY A 86 -12.27 -13.59 5.07
C GLY A 86 -13.15 -12.89 4.03
N VAL A 87 -12.83 -11.65 3.65
CA VAL A 87 -13.57 -10.92 2.60
C VAL A 87 -13.54 -11.65 1.25
N ALA A 88 -14.63 -11.55 0.50
CA ALA A 88 -14.66 -11.87 -0.93
C ALA A 88 -14.51 -10.56 -1.73
N LEU A 89 -13.44 -10.48 -2.51
CA LEU A 89 -13.12 -9.33 -3.35
C LEU A 89 -13.48 -9.63 -4.81
N PRO A 90 -14.05 -8.68 -5.57
CA PRO A 90 -14.27 -8.89 -6.99
C PRO A 90 -12.93 -8.96 -7.74
N PHE A 91 -12.84 -9.80 -8.77
CA PHE A 91 -11.67 -9.83 -9.66
C PHE A 91 -11.45 -8.49 -10.36
N ARG A 92 -10.18 -8.07 -10.42
CA ARG A 92 -9.71 -6.87 -11.11
C ARG A 92 -8.41 -7.22 -11.83
N GLU A 93 -8.38 -7.07 -13.15
CA GLU A 93 -7.24 -7.47 -14.01
C GLU A 93 -5.89 -6.87 -13.57
N TYR A 94 -5.92 -5.60 -13.14
CA TYR A 94 -4.72 -4.85 -12.74
C TYR A 94 -4.43 -4.92 -11.25
N ALA A 95 -5.21 -5.68 -10.47
CA ALA A 95 -4.94 -5.86 -9.05
C ALA A 95 -3.65 -6.69 -8.85
N ARG A 96 -2.87 -6.25 -7.87
CA ARG A 96 -1.73 -6.97 -7.32
C ARG A 96 -1.94 -7.21 -5.83
N ILE A 97 -1.51 -8.37 -5.36
CA ILE A 97 -1.54 -8.79 -3.97
C ILE A 97 -0.12 -8.66 -3.42
N GLU A 98 0.01 -7.96 -2.32
CA GLU A 98 1.27 -7.77 -1.60
C GLU A 98 1.10 -8.30 -0.18
N CYS A 99 2.05 -9.12 0.28
CA CYS A 99 2.08 -9.60 1.65
C CYS A 99 2.92 -8.66 2.50
N GLU A 100 2.36 -8.12 3.58
CA GLU A 100 3.02 -7.09 4.37
C GLU A 100 2.88 -7.33 5.87
N LEU A 101 3.64 -6.54 6.62
CA LEU A 101 3.29 -6.17 7.99
C LEU A 101 2.65 -4.78 7.98
N ALA A 102 1.55 -4.64 8.69
CA ALA A 102 1.02 -3.34 9.06
C ALA A 102 1.47 -2.99 10.48
N VAL A 103 1.52 -1.70 10.77
CA VAL A 103 1.80 -1.20 12.11
C VAL A 103 0.83 -0.09 12.50
N VAL A 104 0.57 0.04 13.79
CA VAL A 104 -0.22 1.13 14.37
C VAL A 104 0.73 2.11 15.03
N LEU A 105 0.60 3.40 14.69
CA LEU A 105 1.44 4.48 15.19
C LEU A 105 0.69 5.36 16.20
N SER A 106 1.43 5.91 17.18
CA SER A 106 0.94 7.04 17.97
C SER A 106 1.03 8.35 17.18
N ALA A 107 0.44 9.43 17.70
CA ALA A 107 0.58 10.77 17.10
C ALA A 107 2.04 11.26 16.99
N GLU A 108 2.94 10.75 17.85
CA GLU A 108 4.37 11.02 17.81
C GLU A 108 5.12 10.12 16.81
N GLY A 109 4.42 9.23 16.10
CA GLY A 109 4.99 8.25 15.19
C GLY A 109 5.65 7.06 15.88
N ALA A 110 5.36 6.80 17.16
CA ALA A 110 5.89 5.63 17.84
C ALA A 110 5.16 4.36 17.40
N LEU A 111 5.89 3.26 17.21
CA LEU A 111 5.32 1.93 16.93
C LEU A 111 4.56 1.40 18.17
N VAL A 112 3.24 1.33 18.08
CA VAL A 112 2.34 0.90 19.18
C VAL A 112 2.00 -0.58 19.06
N ALA A 113 1.67 -1.05 17.85
CA ALA A 113 1.27 -2.42 17.59
C ALA A 113 1.66 -2.85 16.18
N LEU A 114 1.74 -4.16 15.98
CA LEU A 114 1.99 -4.81 14.69
C LEU A 114 0.80 -5.67 14.30
N ALA A 115 0.46 -5.70 13.02
CA ALA A 115 -0.55 -6.57 12.45
C ALA A 115 -0.04 -7.22 11.16
N LEU A 116 -0.63 -8.36 10.81
CA LEU A 116 -0.47 -8.94 9.48
C LEU A 116 -1.23 -8.10 8.47
N ALA A 117 -0.72 -7.96 7.26
CA ALA A 117 -1.46 -7.29 6.21
C ALA A 117 -1.36 -7.99 4.85
N ILE A 118 -2.45 -7.88 4.10
CA ILE A 118 -2.46 -8.08 2.65
C ILE A 118 -2.88 -6.77 2.02
N GLU A 119 -2.01 -6.16 1.23
CA GLU A 119 -2.38 -5.01 0.41
C GLU A 119 -2.85 -5.47 -0.97
N ILE A 120 -3.92 -4.85 -1.45
CA ILE A 120 -4.39 -4.95 -2.82
C ILE A 120 -4.06 -3.62 -3.49
N VAL A 121 -3.08 -3.65 -4.39
CA VAL A 121 -2.66 -2.50 -5.19
C VAL A 121 -3.39 -2.54 -6.53
N HIS A 122 -3.90 -1.40 -7.00
CA HIS A 122 -4.53 -1.29 -8.31
C HIS A 122 -3.97 -0.10 -9.10
N LEU A 123 -3.14 -0.41 -10.10
CA LEU A 123 -2.56 0.56 -11.01
C LEU A 123 -2.90 0.20 -12.45
N ASN A 124 -3.71 1.02 -13.09
CA ASN A 124 -4.10 0.88 -14.48
C ASN A 124 -3.95 2.22 -15.18
N PHE A 125 -2.76 2.54 -15.67
CA PHE A 125 -2.52 3.79 -16.39
C PHE A 125 -3.11 3.71 -17.80
N ALA A 126 -3.91 4.71 -18.21
CA ALA A 126 -4.41 4.78 -19.58
C ALA A 126 -3.28 4.95 -20.62
N ALA A 127 -2.17 5.55 -20.21
CA ALA A 127 -0.95 5.74 -21.01
C ALA A 127 0.23 5.05 -20.31
N PRO A 128 0.87 4.03 -20.91
CA PRO A 128 1.99 3.31 -20.29
C PRO A 128 3.18 4.19 -19.92
N GLU A 129 3.44 5.27 -20.66
CA GLU A 129 4.49 6.25 -20.39
C GLU A 129 4.28 7.03 -19.08
N ASP A 130 3.07 7.05 -18.54
CA ASP A 130 2.77 7.71 -17.27
C ASP A 130 3.17 6.88 -16.05
N PHE A 131 3.69 5.66 -16.25
CA PHE A 131 4.23 4.82 -15.19
C PHE A 131 5.59 5.35 -14.70
N THR A 132 5.57 6.49 -14.03
CA THR A 132 6.74 7.20 -13.48
C THR A 132 6.64 7.30 -11.95
N PRO A 133 7.75 7.47 -11.22
CA PRO A 133 7.72 7.56 -9.76
C PRO A 133 6.82 8.69 -9.22
N ALA A 134 6.85 9.85 -9.87
CA ALA A 134 6.03 10.99 -9.44
C ALA A 134 4.53 10.71 -9.65
N ASN A 135 4.16 10.08 -10.76
CA ASN A 135 2.77 9.72 -11.03
C ASN A 135 2.29 8.60 -10.11
N LEU A 136 3.17 7.63 -9.78
CA LEU A 136 2.92 6.63 -8.75
C LEU A 136 2.58 7.32 -7.42
N VAL A 137 3.40 8.25 -6.93
CA VAL A 137 3.10 9.02 -5.70
C VAL A 137 1.75 9.72 -5.79
N MET A 138 1.46 10.41 -6.91
CA MET A 138 0.21 11.16 -7.03
C MET A 138 -1.04 10.27 -7.08
N SER A 139 -0.90 9.03 -7.58
CA SER A 139 -1.91 7.96 -7.51
C SER A 139 -1.88 7.18 -6.20
N SER A 140 -1.22 7.72 -5.16
CA SER A 140 -1.05 7.09 -3.85
C SER A 140 -0.46 5.67 -3.94
N LEU A 141 0.50 5.48 -4.85
CA LEU A 141 1.18 4.20 -5.10
C LEU A 141 0.19 3.07 -5.43
N GLY A 142 -0.98 3.39 -6.00
CA GLY A 142 -2.01 2.42 -6.33
C GLY A 142 -2.78 1.87 -5.13
N ALA A 143 -2.84 2.60 -4.01
CA ALA A 143 -3.68 2.23 -2.87
C ALA A 143 -5.10 1.88 -3.36
N ASP A 144 -5.64 0.74 -2.93
CA ASP A 144 -7.03 0.38 -3.18
C ASP A 144 -7.63 -0.17 -1.89
N SER A 145 -7.43 -1.47 -1.62
CA SER A 145 -7.93 -2.09 -0.40
C SER A 145 -6.84 -2.86 0.31
N TYR A 146 -7.00 -3.11 1.61
CA TYR A 146 -6.10 -3.94 2.39
C TYR A 146 -6.87 -4.75 3.43
N ILE A 147 -6.28 -5.85 3.86
CA ILE A 147 -6.82 -6.69 4.93
C ILE A 147 -5.81 -6.65 6.07
N CYS A 148 -6.24 -6.23 7.26
CA CYS A 148 -5.41 -6.26 8.45
C CYS A 148 -5.85 -7.34 9.43
N GLY A 149 -4.87 -8.02 10.04
CA GLY A 149 -5.09 -8.89 11.18
C GLY A 149 -5.34 -8.09 12.46
N SER A 150 -5.66 -8.79 13.55
CA SER A 150 -5.76 -8.16 14.86
C SER A 150 -4.39 -7.61 15.29
N PRO A 151 -4.33 -6.37 15.81
CA PRO A 151 -3.07 -5.78 16.25
C PRO A 151 -2.53 -6.51 17.48
N ILE A 152 -1.23 -6.79 17.45
CA ILE A 152 -0.44 -7.35 18.54
C ILE A 152 0.34 -6.19 19.18
N PRO A 153 0.16 -5.89 20.48
CA PRO A 153 0.90 -4.82 21.14
C PRO A 153 2.41 -5.00 20.97
N TRP A 154 3.10 -3.94 20.55
CA TRP A 154 4.52 -4.03 20.20
C TRP A 154 5.39 -4.47 21.38
N GLY A 155 5.08 -4.00 22.59
CA GLY A 155 5.79 -4.38 23.81
C GLY A 155 5.59 -5.83 24.26
N GLU A 156 4.62 -6.55 23.68
CA GLU A 156 4.33 -7.96 23.99
C GLU A 156 4.91 -8.92 22.93
N LEU A 157 5.45 -8.38 21.84
CA LEU A 157 5.93 -9.17 20.70
C LEU A 157 7.43 -9.44 20.79
N ASP A 158 7.82 -10.72 20.73
CA ASP A 158 9.21 -11.10 20.52
C ASP A 158 9.62 -10.82 19.08
N GLN A 159 10.43 -9.78 18.87
CA GLN A 159 10.90 -9.39 17.54
C GLN A 159 11.71 -10.47 16.81
N SER A 160 12.27 -11.45 17.52
CA SER A 160 12.96 -12.58 16.89
C SER A 160 12.00 -13.49 16.12
N VAL A 161 10.72 -13.53 16.51
CA VAL A 161 9.66 -14.22 15.77
C VAL A 161 9.51 -13.57 14.40
N ILE A 162 9.38 -12.24 14.32
CA ILE A 162 9.24 -11.52 13.05
C ILE A 162 10.37 -11.84 12.08
N ARG A 163 11.62 -11.81 12.56
CA ARG A 163 12.81 -12.08 11.72
C ARG A 163 12.90 -13.53 11.25
N SER A 164 12.29 -14.47 11.97
CA SER A 164 12.30 -15.90 11.61
C SER A 164 11.04 -16.35 10.90
N THR A 165 9.99 -15.53 10.87
CA THR A 165 8.74 -15.82 10.19
C THR A 165 8.90 -15.79 8.68
N ALA A 166 8.61 -16.93 8.06
CA ALA A 166 8.36 -17.03 6.63
C ALA A 166 6.86 -16.82 6.36
N ILE A 167 6.53 -15.93 5.43
CA ILE A 167 5.20 -15.73 4.87
C ILE A 167 5.01 -16.72 3.73
N LYS A 168 3.93 -17.50 3.78
CA LYS A 168 3.49 -18.37 2.68
C LYS A 168 2.16 -17.88 2.16
N LEU A 169 2.12 -17.44 0.90
CA LEU A 169 0.87 -17.16 0.21
C LEU A 169 0.48 -18.37 -0.63
N GLU A 170 -0.69 -18.92 -0.36
CA GLU A 170 -1.29 -20.02 -1.11
C GLU A 170 -2.57 -19.54 -1.78
N ARG A 171 -2.85 -20.05 -2.97
CA ARG A 171 -4.15 -19.92 -3.65
C ARG A 171 -4.65 -21.30 -4.05
N ASP A 172 -5.86 -21.66 -3.63
CA ASP A 172 -6.47 -22.98 -3.87
C ASP A 172 -5.56 -24.15 -3.42
N GLY A 173 -4.74 -23.91 -2.38
CA GLY A 173 -3.77 -24.87 -1.84
C GLY A 173 -2.43 -24.94 -2.59
N GLU A 174 -2.23 -24.17 -3.65
CA GLU A 174 -0.94 -24.04 -4.35
C GLU A 174 -0.11 -22.90 -3.74
N LEU A 175 1.15 -23.18 -3.38
CA LEU A 175 2.08 -22.16 -2.90
C LEU A 175 2.47 -21.22 -4.05
N LEU A 176 2.10 -19.95 -3.93
CA LEU A 176 2.42 -18.90 -4.89
C LEU A 176 3.64 -18.07 -4.48
N HIS A 177 3.80 -17.83 -3.19
CA HIS A 177 4.82 -16.91 -2.66
C HIS A 177 5.47 -17.44 -1.39
N LEU A 178 6.76 -17.14 -1.24
CA LEU A 178 7.51 -17.36 -0.01
C LEU A 178 8.44 -16.16 0.23
N ALA A 179 8.25 -15.46 1.34
CA ALA A 179 9.07 -14.31 1.74
C ALA A 179 9.34 -14.31 3.24
N ASN A 180 10.26 -13.49 3.75
CA ASN A 180 10.44 -13.28 5.17
C ASN A 180 9.62 -12.05 5.62
N ALA A 181 8.97 -12.12 6.78
CA ALA A 181 8.14 -11.03 7.29
C ALA A 181 8.94 -9.76 7.64
N GLY A 182 10.26 -9.85 7.78
CA GLY A 182 11.15 -8.71 7.98
C GLY A 182 11.80 -8.17 6.72
N ASP A 183 11.45 -8.66 5.52
CA ASP A 183 12.14 -8.29 4.27
C ASP A 183 11.93 -6.81 3.91
N SER A 184 10.73 -6.26 4.13
CA SER A 184 10.45 -4.87 3.78
C SER A 184 11.23 -3.91 4.69
N LEU A 185 11.97 -2.97 4.06
CA LEU A 185 12.73 -1.90 4.70
C LEU A 185 13.66 -2.36 5.84
N ASN A 186 14.10 -3.62 5.81
CA ASN A 186 14.90 -4.27 6.87
C ASN A 186 14.18 -4.38 8.22
N GLY A 187 12.86 -4.56 8.20
CA GLY A 187 12.04 -4.85 9.36
C GLY A 187 11.24 -3.65 9.89
N PRO A 188 10.26 -3.91 10.77
CA PRO A 188 9.22 -2.95 11.11
C PRO A 188 9.74 -1.69 11.82
N GLU A 189 10.75 -1.78 12.68
CA GLU A 189 11.33 -0.60 13.34
C GLU A 189 11.96 0.37 12.34
N ARG A 190 12.76 -0.15 11.40
CA ARG A 190 13.40 0.65 10.36
C ARG A 190 12.39 1.19 9.35
N ALA A 191 11.36 0.39 9.03
CA ALA A 191 10.24 0.84 8.21
C ALA A 191 9.53 2.03 8.86
N VAL A 192 9.20 1.94 10.15
CA VAL A 192 8.57 3.02 10.90
C VAL A 192 9.46 4.26 10.93
N ASP A 193 10.74 4.11 11.28
CA ASP A 193 11.67 5.25 11.35
C ASP A 193 11.75 5.98 9.99
N TRP A 194 11.87 5.23 8.89
CA TRP A 194 11.90 5.81 7.55
C TRP A 194 10.57 6.47 7.19
N CYS A 195 9.44 5.77 7.35
CA CYS A 195 8.11 6.29 7.00
C CYS A 195 7.73 7.52 7.81
N VAL A 196 8.00 7.55 9.11
CA VAL A 196 7.69 8.69 9.99
C VAL A 196 8.53 9.91 9.58
N ASN A 197 9.80 9.72 9.26
CA ASN A 197 10.66 10.80 8.78
C ASN A 197 10.22 11.32 7.41
N GLU A 198 9.88 10.43 6.47
CA GLU A 198 9.41 10.83 5.14
C GLU A 198 8.04 11.52 5.23
N ALA A 199 7.09 10.99 6.01
CA ALA A 199 5.80 11.64 6.26
C ALA A 199 5.97 13.06 6.80
N ARG A 200 6.83 13.26 7.81
CA ARG A 200 7.14 14.59 8.36
C ARG A 200 7.75 15.52 7.32
N LYS A 201 8.72 15.04 6.54
CA LYS A 201 9.36 15.80 5.44
C LYS A 201 8.35 16.24 4.39
N ARG A 202 7.33 15.41 4.11
CA ARG A 202 6.24 15.69 3.16
C ARG A 202 5.03 16.39 3.78
N SER A 203 5.07 16.70 5.09
CA SER A 203 3.94 17.26 5.85
C SER A 203 2.67 16.42 5.74
N LEU A 204 2.81 15.09 5.72
CA LEU A 204 1.71 14.14 5.84
C LEU A 204 1.38 13.92 7.31
N GLU A 205 0.09 13.82 7.62
CA GLU A 205 -0.40 13.68 8.99
C GLU A 205 -0.12 12.28 9.56
N ILE A 206 0.27 12.24 10.83
CA ILE A 206 0.32 11.01 11.64
C ILE A 206 -0.51 11.30 12.89
N ALA A 207 -1.74 10.79 12.91
CA ALA A 207 -2.62 10.84 14.07
C ALA A 207 -2.41 9.61 14.97
N ASP A 208 -2.92 9.67 16.19
CA ASP A 208 -2.95 8.51 17.08
C ASP A 208 -3.81 7.39 16.46
N GLY A 209 -3.26 6.18 16.41
CA GLY A 209 -3.90 5.03 15.76
C GLY A 209 -3.68 4.95 14.24
N THR A 210 -2.80 5.78 13.65
CA THR A 210 -2.48 5.73 12.22
C THR A 210 -2.00 4.33 11.83
N THR A 211 -2.65 3.72 10.84
CA THR A 211 -2.16 2.48 10.23
C THR A 211 -1.08 2.81 9.20
N LEU A 212 0.03 2.09 9.23
CA LEU A 212 1.08 2.14 8.23
C LEU A 212 1.28 0.75 7.63
N LEU A 213 1.04 0.61 6.33
CA LEU A 213 1.45 -0.55 5.54
C LEU A 213 2.96 -0.40 5.22
N THR A 214 3.78 -1.34 5.69
CA THR A 214 5.24 -1.17 5.71
C THR A 214 5.94 -1.56 4.40
N GLY A 215 5.17 -1.94 3.37
CA GLY A 215 5.65 -2.35 2.07
C GLY A 215 5.77 -3.86 1.93
N THR A 216 5.67 -4.31 0.68
CA THR A 216 5.66 -5.74 0.33
C THR A 216 6.89 -6.51 0.80
N CYS A 217 6.63 -7.67 1.40
CA CYS A 217 7.62 -8.71 1.67
C CYS A 217 7.67 -9.65 0.45
N GLY A 218 8.74 -9.52 -0.33
CA GLY A 218 8.91 -10.23 -1.59
C GLY A 218 8.23 -9.52 -2.76
N ASP A 219 7.47 -10.28 -3.58
CA ASP A 219 6.93 -9.81 -4.85
C ASP A 219 5.46 -9.42 -4.77
N ALA A 220 5.05 -8.47 -5.61
CA ALA A 220 3.65 -8.14 -5.85
C ALA A 220 3.06 -9.11 -6.90
N LEU A 221 2.07 -9.91 -6.52
CA LEU A 221 1.54 -11.00 -7.36
C LEU A 221 0.22 -10.64 -8.03
N PRO A 222 -0.07 -11.12 -9.26
CA PRO A 222 -1.39 -10.93 -9.88
C PRO A 222 -2.54 -11.45 -9.01
N GLY A 223 -3.54 -10.60 -8.77
CA GLY A 223 -4.76 -10.95 -8.02
C GLY A 223 -5.75 -11.77 -8.84
N LEU A 224 -5.41 -13.02 -9.13
CA LEU A 224 -6.26 -13.92 -9.91
C LEU A 224 -7.38 -14.53 -9.05
N PRO A 225 -8.52 -14.96 -9.64
CA PRO A 225 -9.58 -15.62 -8.89
C PRO A 225 -9.08 -16.87 -8.15
N GLY A 226 -9.67 -17.13 -6.97
CA GLY A 226 -9.35 -18.27 -6.11
C GLY A 226 -9.43 -17.94 -4.62
N ASP A 227 -9.28 -18.96 -3.77
CA ASP A 227 -9.24 -18.85 -2.32
C ASP A 227 -7.80 -18.69 -1.83
N TYR A 228 -7.51 -17.59 -1.15
CA TYR A 228 -6.18 -17.27 -0.66
C TYR A 228 -6.02 -17.55 0.83
N LYS A 229 -4.82 -18.01 1.19
CA LYS A 229 -4.34 -18.12 2.57
C LYS A 229 -2.93 -17.54 2.65
N ALA A 230 -2.75 -16.50 3.45
CA ALA A 230 -1.44 -15.96 3.80
C ALA A 230 -1.08 -16.40 5.22
N ASP A 231 -0.12 -17.31 5.34
CA ASP A 231 0.34 -17.89 6.59
C ASP A 231 1.64 -17.21 7.03
N PHE A 232 1.59 -16.48 8.14
CA PHE A 232 2.72 -15.77 8.75
C PHE A 232 3.26 -16.55 9.96
N GLY A 233 3.14 -17.88 9.95
CA GLY A 233 3.62 -18.76 11.00
C GLY A 233 2.99 -18.42 12.35
N GLU A 234 3.84 -18.19 13.36
CA GLU A 234 3.39 -17.89 14.73
C GLU A 234 2.66 -16.54 14.85
N LEU A 235 2.84 -15.63 13.89
CA LEU A 235 2.15 -14.34 13.90
C LEU A 235 0.67 -14.48 13.48
N GLY A 236 0.30 -15.57 12.80
CA GLY A 236 -1.08 -15.88 12.45
C GLY A 236 -1.32 -16.06 10.95
N THR A 237 -2.58 -15.92 10.54
CA THR A 237 -3.01 -16.20 9.16
C THR A 237 -4.12 -15.24 8.72
N LEU A 238 -4.04 -14.78 7.48
CA LEU A 238 -5.11 -14.07 6.78
C LEU A 238 -5.68 -14.93 5.65
N ARG A 239 -6.97 -14.74 5.37
CA ARG A 239 -7.71 -15.43 4.31
C ARG A 239 -8.58 -14.43 3.57
N PHE A 240 -8.75 -14.66 2.28
CA PHE A 240 -9.69 -13.91 1.44
C PHE A 240 -9.92 -14.68 0.15
N THR A 241 -10.96 -14.30 -0.59
CA THR A 241 -11.26 -14.88 -1.89
C THR A 241 -11.26 -13.78 -2.93
N ILE A 242 -10.73 -14.07 -4.13
CA ILE A 242 -10.99 -13.25 -5.31
C ILE A 242 -12.03 -13.97 -6.16
N GLU A 243 -13.18 -13.34 -6.34
CA GLU A 243 -14.33 -13.91 -7.05
C GLU A 243 -14.06 -14.03 -8.55
N THR A 244 -14.64 -15.04 -9.19
CA THR A 244 -14.61 -15.13 -10.66
C THR A 244 -15.47 -14.00 -11.26
N PRO A 245 -15.06 -13.37 -12.38
CA PRO A 245 -15.90 -12.38 -13.05
C PRO A 245 -17.30 -12.94 -13.32
N ALA A 246 -18.33 -12.15 -13.03
CA ALA A 246 -19.65 -12.45 -13.56
C ALA A 246 -19.56 -12.39 -15.09
N GLY A 247 -19.89 -13.49 -15.76
CA GLY A 247 -19.88 -13.60 -17.22
C GLY A 247 -20.96 -12.77 -17.91
#